data_AF-A0A3D0YK07-F1
#
_entry.id   AF-A0A3D0YK07-F1
#
_cell.length_a   1.000
_cell.length_b   1.000
_cell.length_c   1.000
_cell.angle_alpha   90.00
_cell.angle_beta   90.00
_cell.angle_gamma   90.00
#
_symmetry.space_group_name_H-M   'P 1'
#
loop_
_entity.id
_entity.type
_entity.pdbx_description
1 polymer ?
#
loop_
_entity_poly.entity_id
_entity_poly.type
_entity_poly.pdbx_seq_one_letter_code
_entity_poly.pdbx_strand_id
1 'polypeptide(L)'
;MSKKQPSLERFKYGLLKLISLSGFKVLDPPVRLAFGEEPEKQIRDIMRYMILPIIFVICCLFTWNIMGPNHKTKSGEVPTPSKVWDAYKDAKRFNERENEKEQAFLSTGADRDKELTAVKIKLAELEIEATRLQ
;
A
#
# COMPACT_ATOMS: atom_id res chain seq x y z
N MET A 1 1.86 46.99 -3.42
CA MET A 1 3.11 46.18 -3.38
C MET A 1 3.02 45.20 -2.22
N SER A 2 2.60 43.96 -2.50
CA SER A 2 2.40 42.94 -1.46
C SER A 2 3.72 42.22 -1.18
N LYS A 3 4.20 42.30 0.06
CA LYS A 3 5.37 41.56 0.56
C LYS A 3 5.06 40.06 0.50
N LYS A 4 5.32 39.39 -0.63
CA LYS A 4 5.28 37.93 -0.71
C LYS A 4 6.30 37.35 0.28
N GLN A 5 5.83 36.48 1.17
CA GLN A 5 6.58 35.94 2.30
C GLN A 5 7.78 35.09 1.81
N PRO A 6 9.04 35.44 2.18
CA PRO A 6 10.24 34.76 1.68
C PRO A 6 10.38 33.30 2.16
N SER A 7 9.68 32.90 3.22
CA SER A 7 9.69 31.52 3.73
C SER A 7 8.91 30.55 2.85
N LEU A 8 7.74 30.96 2.34
CA LEU A 8 6.86 30.12 1.53
C LEU A 8 7.50 29.77 0.17
N GLU A 9 8.16 30.76 -0.45
CA GLU A 9 8.87 30.57 -1.71
C GLU A 9 10.05 29.61 -1.52
N ARG A 10 10.86 29.76 -0.46
CA ARG A 10 11.97 28.84 -0.15
C ARG A 10 11.47 27.39 0.03
N PHE A 11 10.34 27.21 0.71
CA PHE A 11 9.72 25.90 0.90
C PHE A 11 9.24 25.32 -0.43
N LYS A 12 8.55 26.10 -1.27
CA LYS A 12 8.13 25.70 -2.62
C LYS A 12 9.30 25.22 -3.47
N TYR A 13 10.38 26.02 -3.56
CA TYR A 13 11.57 25.63 -4.33
C TYR A 13 12.24 24.37 -3.78
N GLY A 14 12.28 24.20 -2.45
CA GLY A 14 12.77 22.98 -1.82
C GLY A 14 11.96 21.75 -2.24
N LEU A 15 10.64 21.84 -2.17
CA LEU A 15 9.73 20.75 -2.53
C LEU A 15 9.83 20.39 -4.02
N LEU A 16 9.81 21.39 -4.91
CA LEU A 16 9.96 21.18 -6.36
C LEU A 16 11.34 20.58 -6.71
N LYS A 17 12.39 20.97 -6.00
CA LYS A 17 13.74 20.39 -6.18
C LYS A 17 13.79 18.93 -5.75
N LEU A 18 13.17 18.57 -4.63
CA LEU A 18 13.08 17.17 -4.17
C LEU A 18 12.29 16.31 -5.16
N ILE A 19 11.16 16.81 -5.66
CA ILE A 19 10.33 16.13 -6.67
C ILE A 19 11.11 15.93 -7.98
N SER A 20 11.86 16.94 -8.41
CA SER A 20 12.70 16.86 -9.59
C SER A 20 13.85 15.86 -9.42
N LEU A 21 14.43 15.77 -8.22
CA LEU A 21 15.51 14.85 -7.90
C LEU A 21 15.05 13.40 -7.77
N SER A 22 13.84 13.17 -7.24
CA SER A 22 13.27 11.83 -7.09
C SER A 22 12.74 11.24 -8.41
N GLY A 23 12.67 12.05 -9.47
CA GLY A 23 12.12 11.66 -10.77
C GLY A 23 10.59 11.72 -10.83
N PHE A 24 9.90 12.09 -9.74
CA PHE A 24 8.44 12.12 -9.66
C PHE A 24 7.83 13.44 -10.17
N LYS A 25 8.26 13.92 -11.35
CA LYS A 25 7.74 15.16 -11.96
C LYS A 25 6.21 15.19 -12.16
N VAL A 26 5.53 14.05 -12.09
CA VAL A 26 4.05 13.99 -12.06
C VAL A 26 3.44 14.75 -10.87
N LEU A 27 4.20 14.99 -9.80
CA LEU A 27 3.78 15.72 -8.60
C LEU A 27 3.99 17.23 -8.69
N ASP A 28 4.67 17.72 -9.74
CA ASP A 28 4.94 19.15 -9.93
C ASP A 28 3.63 19.97 -10.08
N PRO A 29 2.68 19.60 -10.96
CA PRO A 29 1.45 20.37 -11.14
C PRO A 29 0.57 20.44 -9.88
N PRO A 30 0.32 19.36 -9.11
CA PRO A 30 -0.39 19.45 -7.83
C PRO A 30 0.28 20.38 -6.82
N VAL A 31 1.62 20.34 -6.73
CA VAL A 31 2.35 21.20 -5.80
C VAL A 31 2.24 22.66 -6.22
N ARG A 32 2.45 22.99 -7.49
CA ARG A 32 2.30 24.37 -7.97
C ARG A 32 0.87 24.89 -7.83
N LEU A 33 -0.13 24.00 -7.89
CA LEU A 33 -1.55 24.35 -7.73
C LEU A 33 -1.86 24.72 -6.30
N ALA A 34 -1.27 24.01 -5.33
CA ALA A 34 -1.36 24.34 -3.92
C ALA A 34 -0.75 25.73 -3.59
N PHE A 35 0.18 26.22 -4.40
CA PHE A 35 0.75 27.57 -4.27
C PHE A 35 0.01 28.64 -5.11
N GLY A 36 -1.07 28.27 -5.82
CA GLY A 36 -1.91 29.20 -6.59
C GLY A 36 -1.31 29.68 -7.91
N GLU A 37 -0.35 28.96 -8.48
CA GLU A 37 0.19 29.26 -9.80
C GLU A 37 -0.76 28.74 -10.89
N GLU A 38 -1.01 29.52 -11.96
CA GLU A 38 -1.70 29.11 -13.21
C GLU A 38 -2.69 27.91 -13.10
N PRO A 39 -3.83 28.07 -12.38
CA PRO A 39 -4.67 26.94 -11.98
C PRO A 39 -5.26 26.16 -13.16
N GLU A 40 -5.66 26.84 -14.23
CA GLU A 40 -6.25 26.20 -15.41
C GLU A 40 -5.28 25.24 -16.11
N LYS A 41 -4.01 25.65 -16.25
CA LYS A 41 -2.98 24.86 -16.90
C LYS A 41 -2.60 23.66 -16.05
N GLN A 42 -2.48 23.84 -14.74
CA GLN A 42 -2.10 22.76 -13.83
C GLN A 42 -3.21 21.73 -13.68
N ILE A 43 -4.48 22.14 -13.63
CA ILE A 43 -5.61 21.19 -13.66
C ILE A 43 -5.56 20.36 -14.95
N ARG A 44 -5.31 20.97 -16.10
CA ARG A 44 -5.16 20.24 -17.37
C ARG A 44 -4.00 19.26 -17.35
N ASP A 45 -2.86 19.65 -16.79
CA ASP A 45 -1.69 18.77 -16.66
C ASP A 45 -1.97 17.62 -15.68
N ILE A 46 -2.63 17.86 -14.54
CA ILE A 46 -3.06 16.81 -13.60
C ILE A 46 -3.98 15.82 -14.31
N MET A 47 -4.96 16.32 -15.06
CA MET A 47 -5.89 15.47 -15.80
C MET A 47 -5.16 14.59 -16.82
N ARG A 48 -4.22 15.17 -17.57
CA ARG A 48 -3.48 14.45 -18.62
C ARG A 48 -2.49 13.43 -18.07
N TYR A 49 -1.73 13.78 -17.03
CA TYR A 49 -0.61 12.96 -16.55
C TYR A 49 -0.95 12.05 -15.36
N MET A 50 -2.04 12.31 -14.65
CA MET A 50 -2.43 11.53 -13.48
C MET A 50 -3.78 10.85 -13.69
N ILE A 51 -4.84 11.62 -13.96
CA ILE A 51 -6.20 11.09 -14.00
C ILE A 51 -6.41 10.18 -15.21
N LEU A 52 -5.97 10.58 -16.40
CA LEU A 52 -6.13 9.78 -17.60
C LEU A 52 -5.43 8.40 -17.50
N PRO A 53 -4.17 8.28 -17.04
CA PRO A 53 -3.56 6.98 -16.75
C PRO A 53 -4.29 6.17 -15.68
N ILE A 54 -4.79 6.79 -14.61
CA ILE A 54 -5.56 6.09 -13.57
C ILE A 54 -6.84 5.51 -14.15
N ILE A 55 -7.59 6.29 -14.94
CA ILE A 55 -8.80 5.83 -15.61
C ILE A 55 -8.47 4.65 -16.54
N PHE A 56 -7.39 4.76 -17.32
CA PHE A 56 -6.95 3.68 -18.20
C PHE A 56 -6.71 2.37 -17.44
N VAL A 57 -5.98 2.42 -16.32
CA VAL A 57 -5.73 1.24 -15.46
C VAL A 57 -7.05 0.68 -14.91
N ILE A 58 -7.96 1.54 -14.44
CA ILE A 58 -9.28 1.12 -13.95
C ILE A 58 -10.07 0.40 -15.05
N CYS A 59 -10.07 0.93 -16.28
CA CYS A 59 -10.70 0.29 -17.43
C CYS A 59 -10.10 -1.09 -17.70
N CYS A 60 -8.76 -1.23 -17.68
CA CYS A 60 -8.09 -2.52 -17.84
C CYS A 60 -8.49 -3.51 -16.74
N LEU A 61 -8.53 -3.08 -15.47
CA LEU A 61 -8.96 -3.92 -14.34
C LEU A 61 -10.43 -4.34 -14.47
N PHE A 62 -11.29 -3.44 -14.94
CA PHE A 62 -12.70 -3.73 -15.19
C PHE A 62 -12.87 -4.76 -16.32
N THR A 63 -12.18 -4.56 -17.45
CA THR A 63 -12.15 -5.52 -18.55
C THR A 63 -11.62 -6.88 -18.11
N TRP A 64 -10.55 -6.93 -17.32
CA TRP A 64 -10.01 -8.17 -16.77
C TRP A 64 -11.02 -8.86 -15.83
N ASN A 65 -11.69 -8.10 -14.95
CA ASN A 65 -12.67 -8.65 -14.02
C ASN A 65 -13.84 -9.34 -14.74
N ILE A 66 -14.26 -8.81 -15.90
CA ILE A 66 -15.33 -9.42 -16.71
C ILE A 66 -14.80 -10.59 -17.54
N MET A 67 -13.63 -10.44 -18.17
CA MET A 67 -13.14 -11.40 -19.16
C MET A 67 -12.48 -12.65 -18.54
N GLY A 68 -11.88 -12.51 -17.36
CA GLY A 68 -11.19 -13.59 -16.65
C GLY A 68 -12.04 -14.86 -16.46
N PRO A 69 -13.23 -14.78 -15.83
CA PRO A 69 -14.05 -15.96 -15.55
C PRO A 69 -14.66 -16.60 -16.80
N ASN A 70 -14.65 -15.93 -17.95
CA ASN A 70 -15.18 -16.49 -19.20
C ASN A 70 -14.26 -17.56 -19.82
N HIS A 71 -12.97 -17.57 -19.45
CA HIS A 71 -12.00 -18.53 -19.98
C HIS A 71 -11.83 -19.71 -19.01
N LYS A 72 -12.62 -20.77 -19.23
CA LYS A 72 -12.49 -22.04 -18.50
C LYS A 72 -11.46 -22.93 -19.19
N THR A 73 -10.40 -23.31 -18.47
CA THR A 73 -9.41 -24.30 -18.92
C THR A 73 -9.52 -25.56 -18.08
N LYS A 74 -8.83 -26.66 -18.48
CA LYS A 74 -8.76 -27.90 -17.67
C LYS A 74 -8.17 -27.68 -16.27
N SER A 75 -7.39 -26.61 -16.09
CA SER A 75 -6.76 -26.22 -14.82
C SER A 75 -7.59 -25.22 -14.02
N GLY A 76 -8.78 -24.85 -14.50
CA GLY A 76 -9.66 -23.87 -13.88
C GLY A 76 -9.78 -22.57 -14.69
N GLU A 77 -10.21 -21.52 -14.00
CA GLU A 77 -10.56 -20.22 -14.57
C GLU A 77 -9.43 -19.22 -14.34
N VAL A 78 -9.31 -18.24 -15.24
CA VAL A 78 -8.38 -17.13 -14.99
C VAL A 78 -8.91 -16.32 -13.78
N PRO A 79 -8.10 -16.15 -12.71
CA PRO A 79 -8.55 -15.48 -11.51
C PRO A 79 -8.82 -13.99 -11.77
N THR A 80 -9.84 -13.45 -11.12
CA THR A 80 -10.17 -12.02 -11.14
C THR A 80 -9.18 -11.22 -10.27
N PRO A 81 -9.07 -9.88 -10.46
CA PRO A 81 -8.22 -9.04 -9.62
C PRO A 81 -8.49 -9.22 -8.11
N SER A 82 -9.75 -9.37 -7.73
CA SER A 82 -10.16 -9.61 -6.33
C SER A 82 -9.60 -10.94 -5.79
N LYS A 83 -9.67 -12.01 -6.58
CA LYS A 83 -9.10 -13.32 -6.19
C LYS A 83 -7.58 -13.27 -6.05
N VAL A 84 -6.90 -12.52 -6.91
CA VAL A 84 -5.44 -12.30 -6.79
C VAL A 84 -5.12 -11.54 -5.51
N TRP A 85 -5.92 -10.55 -5.14
CA TRP A 85 -5.75 -9.81 -3.88
C TRP A 85 -5.96 -10.69 -2.64
N ASP A 86 -6.96 -11.56 -2.65
CA ASP A 86 -7.17 -12.54 -1.58
C ASP A 86 -5.99 -13.52 -1.47
N ALA A 87 -5.54 -14.06 -2.59
CA ALA A 87 -4.37 -14.94 -2.63
C ALA A 87 -3.10 -14.25 -2.11
N TYR A 88 -2.91 -12.96 -2.41
CA TYR A 88 -1.80 -12.17 -1.85
C TYR A 88 -1.86 -12.06 -0.32
N LYS A 89 -3.05 -11.82 0.26
CA LYS A 89 -3.20 -11.77 1.73
C LYS A 89 -2.86 -13.11 2.37
N ASP A 90 -3.30 -14.21 1.77
CA ASP A 90 -3.01 -15.56 2.27
C ASP A 90 -1.52 -15.87 2.17
N ALA A 91 -0.88 -15.51 1.06
CA ALA A 91 0.57 -15.66 0.87
C ALA A 91 1.37 -14.82 1.87
N LYS A 92 0.95 -13.57 2.13
CA LYS A 92 1.58 -12.70 3.13
C LYS A 92 1.47 -13.31 4.54
N ARG A 93 0.29 -13.80 4.92
CA ARG A 93 0.06 -14.48 6.20
C ARG A 93 0.88 -15.77 6.32
N PHE A 94 1.04 -16.50 5.22
CA PHE A 94 1.89 -17.68 5.21
C PHE A 94 3.36 -17.29 5.47
N ASN A 95 3.87 -16.28 4.76
CA ASN A 95 5.23 -15.80 4.94
C ASN A 95 5.49 -15.29 6.38
N GLU A 96 4.54 -14.57 6.98
CA GLU A 96 4.64 -14.13 8.38
C GLU A 96 4.79 -15.32 9.34
N ARG A 97 3.99 -16.39 9.15
CA ARG A 97 4.08 -17.60 9.98
C ARG A 97 5.37 -18.38 9.77
N GLU A 98 5.89 -18.42 8.55
CA GLU A 98 7.19 -19.05 8.30
C GLU A 98 8.32 -18.27 8.98
N ASN A 99 8.29 -16.93 8.91
CA ASN A 99 9.26 -16.09 9.62
C ASN A 99 9.18 -16.25 11.15
N GLU A 100 7.98 -16.40 11.71
CA GLU A 100 7.80 -16.68 13.15
C GLU A 100 8.39 -18.04 13.54
N LYS A 101 8.19 -19.08 12.72
CA LYS A 101 8.79 -20.41 12.96
C LYS A 101 10.31 -20.37 12.87
N GLU A 102 10.86 -19.64 11.89
CA GLU A 102 12.30 -19.47 11.75
C GLU A 102 12.89 -18.75 12.96
N GLN A 103 12.27 -17.65 13.40
CA GLN A 103 12.70 -16.94 14.62
C GLN A 103 12.65 -17.85 15.84
N ALA A 104 11.57 -18.61 16.02
CA ALA A 104 11.44 -19.56 17.14
C ALA A 104 12.40 -20.76 17.06
N PHE A 105 12.86 -21.12 15.85
CA PHE A 105 13.89 -22.14 15.67
C PHE A 105 15.29 -21.61 16.01
N LEU A 106 15.58 -20.36 15.62
CA LEU A 106 16.87 -19.70 15.87
C LEU A 106 17.00 -19.18 17.31
N SER A 107 15.88 -18.97 18.03
CA SER A 107 15.91 -18.45 19.41
C SER A 107 16.51 -19.49 20.38
N THR A 108 17.51 -19.06 21.15
CA THR A 108 18.27 -19.90 22.08
C THR A 108 18.46 -19.21 23.44
N GLY A 109 18.68 -20.00 24.50
CA GLY A 109 18.95 -19.51 25.85
C GLY A 109 17.83 -18.64 26.43
N ALA A 110 18.22 -17.52 27.06
CA ALA A 110 17.31 -16.66 27.81
C ALA A 110 16.20 -16.02 26.96
N ASP A 111 16.42 -15.85 25.65
CA ASP A 111 15.42 -15.25 24.78
C ASP A 111 14.29 -16.24 24.45
N ARG A 112 14.61 -17.53 24.34
CA ARG A 112 13.61 -18.60 24.20
C ARG A 112 12.74 -18.72 25.45
N ASP A 113 13.32 -18.62 26.64
CA ASP A 113 12.57 -18.73 27.91
C ASP A 113 11.58 -17.58 28.08
N LYS A 114 11.95 -16.37 27.67
CA LYS A 114 11.05 -15.20 27.65
C LYS A 114 9.90 -15.40 26.67
N GLU A 115 10.18 -15.83 25.45
CA GLU A 115 9.15 -16.12 24.44
C GLU A 115 8.19 -17.21 24.92
N LEU A 116 8.72 -18.30 25.49
CA LEU A 116 7.92 -19.41 26.01
C LEU A 116 6.98 -18.95 27.14
N THR A 117 7.46 -18.09 28.03
CA THR A 117 6.66 -17.54 29.13
C THR A 117 5.55 -16.64 28.58
N ALA A 118 5.86 -15.77 27.62
CA ALA A 118 4.87 -14.91 26.98
C ALA A 118 3.78 -15.70 26.23
N VAL A 119 4.17 -16.78 25.51
CA VAL A 119 3.23 -17.66 24.81
C VAL A 119 2.31 -18.41 25.80
N LYS A 120 2.87 -18.92 26.90
CA LYS A 120 2.08 -19.61 27.95
C LYS A 120 1.02 -18.71 28.57
N ILE A 121 1.35 -17.43 28.84
CA ILE A 121 0.40 -16.45 29.37
C ILE A 121 -0.75 -16.24 28.38
N LYS A 122 -0.44 -15.99 27.11
CA LYS A 122 -1.46 -15.81 26.06
C LYS A 122 -2.35 -17.04 25.89
N LEU A 123 -1.76 -18.24 25.97
CA LEU A 123 -2.52 -19.48 25.86
C LEU A 123 -3.54 -19.60 27.00
N ALA A 124 -3.12 -19.34 28.24
CA ALA A 124 -4.01 -19.37 29.40
C ALA A 124 -5.16 -18.35 29.27
N GLU A 125 -4.89 -17.14 28.78
CA GLU A 125 -5.93 -16.13 28.53
C GLU A 125 -6.96 -16.60 27.50
N LEU A 126 -6.50 -17.20 26.40
CA LEU A 126 -7.36 -17.72 25.34
C LEU A 126 -8.19 -18.92 25.79
N GLU A 127 -7.63 -19.80 26.63
CA GLU A 127 -8.36 -20.93 27.22
C GLU A 127 -9.48 -20.43 28.15
N ILE A 128 -9.22 -19.37 28.93
CA ILE A 128 -10.24 -18.73 29.77
C ILE A 128 -11.33 -18.09 28.92
N GLU A 129 -10.96 -17.38 27.84
CA GLU A 129 -11.93 -16.76 26.92
C GLU A 129 -12.79 -17.82 26.20
N ALA A 130 -12.17 -18.91 25.72
CA ALA A 130 -12.87 -20.02 25.10
C ALA A 130 -13.88 -20.68 26.05
N THR A 131 -13.49 -20.84 27.32
CA THR A 131 -14.38 -21.40 28.37
C THR A 131 -15.55 -20.46 28.69
N ARG A 132 -15.37 -19.13 28.59
CA ARG A 132 -16.43 -18.13 28.81
C ARG A 132 -17.46 -18.09 27.66
N LEU A 133 -17.03 -18.40 26.44
CA LEU A 133 -17.87 -18.35 25.23
C LEU A 133 -18.66 -19.65 24.99
N GLN A 134 -18.36 -20.72 25.75
CA GLN A 134 -19.11 -21.98 25.79
C GLN A 134 -20.23 -21.92 26.81
#